data_AF-A0AA40F2G2-F1
#
_entry.id   AF-A0AA40F2G2-F1
#
_cell.length_a   1.000
_cell.length_b   1.000
_cell.length_c   1.000
_cell.angle_alpha   90.00
_cell.angle_beta   90.00
_cell.angle_gamma   90.00
#
_symmetry.space_group_name_H-M   'P 1'
#
loop_
_entity.id
_entity.type
_entity.pdbx_description
1 polymer ?
#
loop_
_entity_poly.entity_id
_entity_poly.type
_entity_poly.pdbx_seq_one_letter_code
_entity_poly.pdbx_strand_id
1 'polypeptide(L)'
;MQDTSAAKLSKSPLCPRTWVSEKQLLHRRTVILFNEFHPTEKALQFSPWLGPQVSPQLYAITEEWNKTHDNEKTALSFLSKLCLCIWAEVLSGWKEVARLSTLHVRAAQRTAIAKNTSVDSLEKLARDTWEDTVAWATLRTLLGVHKKLIYGTQHDLEKLAASIGLTLDTTEYKKLVKELDEIELQFSDDLTRHGQSTSDIIFNLMNVANAKAAESFNNGLGRIQWVSFVFFPLILVSGLFGMNIDLLADNPSFVWYFAIAIPFMALVLVPMLVAQHYTKIQAKIAFWRHQGRVIGRGQAV
;
A
#
# COMPACT_ATOMS: atom_id res chain seq x y z
N MET A 1 -6.39 45.28 13.58
CA MET A 1 -6.25 45.41 15.05
C MET A 1 -5.40 44.25 15.62
N GLN A 2 -4.35 43.85 14.91
CA GLN A 2 -3.47 42.72 15.23
C GLN A 2 -2.04 43.17 14.92
N ASP A 3 -1.35 43.81 15.86
CA ASP A 3 0.12 44.02 15.78
C ASP A 3 0.76 44.52 17.08
N THR A 4 0.10 44.33 18.23
CA THR A 4 0.61 44.81 19.53
C THR A 4 1.19 43.71 20.42
N SER A 5 1.17 42.44 20.01
CA SER A 5 1.72 41.32 20.79
C SER A 5 3.19 41.03 20.48
N ALA A 6 3.62 41.12 19.21
CA ALA A 6 5.02 40.89 18.82
C ALA A 6 5.98 41.95 19.38
N ALA A 7 5.55 43.22 19.43
CA ALA A 7 6.35 44.32 20.00
C ALA A 7 6.47 44.27 21.53
N LYS A 8 5.59 43.55 22.24
CA LYS A 8 5.65 43.37 23.70
C LYS A 8 6.62 42.25 24.13
N LEU A 9 6.87 41.27 23.26
CA LEU A 9 7.85 40.21 23.52
C LEU A 9 9.31 40.69 23.37
N SER A 10 9.57 41.73 22.55
CA SER A 10 10.94 42.23 22.33
C SER A 10 11.55 43.00 23.52
N LYS A 11 10.74 43.44 24.49
CA LYS A 11 11.19 44.25 25.64
C LYS A 11 11.09 43.52 26.99
N SER A 12 10.59 42.30 26.97
CA SER A 12 10.46 41.46 28.15
C SER A 12 11.65 40.50 28.15
N PRO A 13 12.50 40.45 29.20
CA PRO A 13 13.46 39.36 29.31
C PRO A 13 12.67 38.04 29.26
N LEU A 14 13.09 37.14 28.36
CA LEU A 14 12.41 35.84 28.13
C LEU A 14 12.34 34.99 29.40
N CYS A 15 13.27 35.22 30.32
CA CYS A 15 13.25 34.64 31.66
C CYS A 15 12.64 35.64 32.66
N PRO A 16 11.75 35.17 33.58
CA PRO A 16 11.35 35.97 34.73
C PRO A 16 12.57 36.49 35.48
N ARG A 17 12.58 37.74 35.97
CA ARG A 17 13.68 38.26 36.80
C ARG A 17 13.97 37.40 38.03
N THR A 18 13.01 36.59 38.47
CA THR A 18 13.14 35.61 39.57
C THR A 18 13.98 34.39 39.21
N TRP A 19 14.31 34.16 37.93
CA TRP A 19 15.23 33.12 37.46
C TRP A 19 16.69 33.60 37.45
N VAL A 20 16.94 34.86 37.80
CA VAL A 20 18.28 35.34 38.16
C VAL A 20 18.62 34.68 39.49
N SER A 21 19.23 33.51 39.41
CA SER A 21 19.76 32.82 40.58
C SER A 21 20.81 33.72 41.24
N GLU A 22 20.68 33.97 42.55
CA GLU A 22 21.71 34.68 43.37
C GLU A 22 23.09 34.00 43.28
N LYS A 23 23.14 32.74 42.83
CA LYS A 23 24.36 32.06 42.40
C LYS A 23 24.31 31.84 40.88
N GLN A 24 25.28 32.36 40.12
CA GLN A 24 25.43 32.28 38.65
C GLN A 24 25.56 30.83 38.04
N LEU A 25 24.93 29.81 38.63
CA LEU A 25 25.28 28.40 38.38
C LEU A 25 24.13 27.52 37.87
N LEU A 26 22.88 28.00 37.79
CA LEU A 26 21.76 27.05 37.60
C LEU A 26 21.54 26.58 36.15
N HIS A 27 21.81 27.39 35.12
CA HIS A 27 21.55 26.97 33.73
C HIS A 27 22.65 26.09 33.12
N ARG A 28 23.90 26.24 33.57
CA ARG A 28 25.03 25.41 33.10
C ARG A 28 24.98 23.99 33.68
N ARG A 29 24.46 23.85 34.90
CA ARG A 29 24.27 22.55 35.55
C ARG A 29 23.30 21.66 34.77
N THR A 30 22.29 22.18 34.09
CA THR A 30 21.35 21.35 33.34
C THR A 30 22.01 20.66 32.15
N VAL A 31 22.92 21.34 31.44
CA VAL A 31 23.66 20.78 30.28
C VAL A 31 24.74 19.79 30.73
N ILE A 32 25.41 20.07 31.85
CA ILE A 32 26.41 19.16 32.45
C ILE A 32 25.73 17.92 33.06
N LEU A 33 24.62 18.10 33.79
CA LEU A 33 23.84 17.00 34.38
C LEU A 33 23.23 16.10 33.31
N PHE A 34 22.75 16.65 32.19
CA PHE A 34 22.20 15.82 31.10
C PHE A 34 23.28 14.89 30.49
N ASN A 35 24.53 15.32 30.49
CA ASN A 35 25.67 14.52 30.03
C ASN A 35 26.12 13.48 31.07
N GLU A 36 25.95 13.77 32.36
CA GLU A 36 26.24 12.84 33.47
C GLU A 36 25.13 11.78 33.67
N PHE A 37 23.87 12.07 33.29
CA PHE A 37 22.73 11.17 33.48
C PHE A 37 22.51 10.14 32.35
N HIS A 38 23.28 10.19 31.25
CA HIS A 38 23.18 9.20 30.17
C HIS A 38 24.39 8.24 30.16
N PRO A 39 24.17 6.91 30.15
CA PRO A 39 25.25 5.94 30.13
C PRO A 39 26.09 6.06 28.85
N THR A 40 27.40 5.88 29.02
CA THR A 40 28.49 6.23 28.07
C THR A 40 28.34 5.65 26.66
N GLU A 41 27.56 4.58 26.48
CA GLU A 41 27.29 3.96 25.17
C GLU A 41 26.23 4.69 24.33
N LYS A 42 25.38 5.52 24.95
CA LYS A 42 24.37 6.37 24.28
C LYS A 42 24.50 7.86 24.63
N ALA A 43 25.63 8.24 25.23
CA ALA A 43 25.92 9.63 25.51
C ALA A 43 26.10 10.34 24.16
N LEU A 44 25.16 11.25 23.85
CA LEU A 44 25.30 12.22 22.77
C LEU A 44 26.60 12.98 23.08
N GLN A 45 27.71 12.65 22.44
CA GLN A 45 28.98 13.32 22.74
C GLN A 45 28.79 14.81 22.46
N PHE A 46 28.64 15.64 23.50
CA PHE A 46 28.23 17.05 23.37
C PHE A 46 29.40 17.99 23.06
N SER A 47 30.64 17.55 23.29
CA SER A 47 31.84 18.36 22.99
C SER A 47 31.95 18.82 21.52
N PRO A 48 31.61 18.01 20.50
CA PRO A 48 31.62 18.41 19.08
C PRO A 48 30.42 19.30 18.70
N TRP A 49 29.36 19.34 19.51
CA TRP A 49 28.11 20.01 19.13
C TRP A 49 28.24 21.53 19.12
N LEU A 50 29.09 22.13 19.93
CA LEU A 50 29.26 23.59 19.92
C LEU A 50 30.02 24.10 18.67
N GLY A 51 30.51 23.21 17.81
CA GLY A 51 31.21 23.56 16.57
C GLY A 51 32.64 24.06 16.81
N PRO A 52 33.52 24.02 15.78
CA PRO A 52 34.91 24.45 15.90
C PRO A 52 35.08 25.97 16.10
N GLN A 53 34.00 26.75 15.98
CA GLN A 53 34.01 28.21 16.13
C GLN A 53 33.65 28.69 17.55
N VAL A 54 33.22 27.80 18.44
CA VAL A 54 33.03 28.13 19.86
C VAL A 54 34.36 27.90 20.56
N SER A 55 35.06 29.00 20.84
CA SER A 55 36.38 29.03 21.46
C SER A 55 36.51 28.04 22.63
N PRO A 56 37.65 27.34 22.79
CA PRO A 56 37.92 26.50 23.96
C PRO A 56 37.78 27.24 25.30
N GLN A 57 37.82 28.58 25.26
CA GLN A 57 37.55 29.48 26.38
C GLN A 57 36.10 29.49 26.86
N LEU A 58 35.13 29.00 26.08
CA LEU A 58 33.77 28.80 26.57
C LEU A 58 33.71 27.68 27.61
N TYR A 59 34.68 26.77 27.67
CA TYR A 59 34.79 25.75 28.72
C TYR A 59 35.60 26.23 29.93
N ALA A 60 36.44 27.26 29.77
CA ALA A 60 37.17 27.87 30.86
C ALA A 60 36.20 28.64 31.75
N ILE A 61 36.03 28.20 32.99
CA ILE A 61 35.25 28.91 34.00
C ILE A 61 36.11 30.11 34.42
N THR A 62 35.89 31.24 33.76
CA THR A 62 36.34 32.55 34.25
C THR A 62 35.09 33.38 34.54
N GLU A 63 35.01 33.94 35.75
CA GLU A 63 33.83 34.65 36.27
C GLU A 63 33.38 35.84 35.40
N GLU A 64 34.25 36.35 34.53
CA GLU A 64 34.01 37.52 33.67
C GLU A 64 33.11 37.25 32.44
N TRP A 65 32.97 36.00 32.00
CA TRP A 65 32.28 35.63 30.74
C TRP A 65 30.88 35.05 30.95
N ASN A 66 30.39 35.05 32.18
CA ASN A 66 29.14 34.37 32.56
C ASN A 66 27.96 35.36 32.62
N LYS A 67 27.73 36.11 31.53
CA LYS A 67 26.61 37.04 31.41
C LYS A 67 25.32 36.28 31.07
N THR A 68 24.18 36.75 31.54
CA THR A 68 22.84 36.16 31.28
C THR A 68 22.58 35.93 29.78
N HIS A 69 23.08 36.84 28.92
CA HIS A 69 22.93 36.78 27.48
C HIS A 69 23.68 35.62 26.79
N ASP A 70 24.78 35.14 27.37
CA ASP A 70 25.56 34.00 26.83
C ASP A 70 24.92 32.66 27.22
N ASN A 71 24.20 32.63 28.35
CA ASN A 71 23.38 31.49 28.77
C ASN A 71 22.16 31.29 27.86
N GLU A 72 21.49 32.38 27.45
CA GLU A 72 20.33 32.32 26.54
C GLU A 72 20.72 31.83 25.13
N LYS A 73 21.85 32.31 24.58
CA LYS A 73 22.39 31.82 23.29
C LYS A 73 22.75 30.34 23.34
N THR A 74 23.38 29.89 24.43
CA THR A 74 23.76 28.49 24.62
C THR A 74 22.53 27.60 24.75
N ALA A 75 21.52 28.02 25.51
CA ALA A 75 20.26 27.30 25.68
C ALA A 75 19.50 27.17 24.34
N LEU A 76 19.45 28.22 23.53
CA LEU A 76 18.78 28.18 22.23
C LEU A 76 19.52 27.28 21.22
N SER A 77 20.86 27.33 21.19
CA SER A 77 21.66 26.42 20.37
C SER A 77 21.45 24.96 20.77
N PHE A 78 21.34 24.69 22.07
CA PHE A 78 21.02 23.37 22.61
C PHE A 78 19.62 22.90 22.18
N LEU A 79 18.59 23.75 22.35
CA LEU A 79 17.22 23.43 21.93
C LEU A 79 17.14 23.13 20.43
N SER A 80 17.79 23.94 19.60
CA SER A 80 17.81 23.73 18.15
C SER A 80 18.46 22.38 17.78
N LYS A 81 19.56 22.00 18.42
CA LYS A 81 20.21 20.70 18.19
C LYS A 81 19.42 19.53 18.73
N LEU A 82 18.79 19.67 19.90
CA LEU A 82 17.92 18.66 20.48
C LEU A 82 16.72 18.38 19.55
N CYS A 83 16.06 19.43 19.07
CA CYS A 83 15.00 19.32 18.08
C CYS A 83 15.50 18.63 16.80
N LEU A 84 16.68 19.00 16.31
CA LEU A 84 17.30 18.34 15.15
C LEU A 84 17.51 16.84 15.37
N CYS A 85 18.04 16.43 16.53
CA CYS A 85 18.25 15.02 16.87
C CYS A 85 16.93 14.25 16.95
N ILE A 86 15.88 14.84 17.55
CA ILE A 86 14.55 14.21 17.60
C ILE A 86 14.00 14.01 16.19
N TRP A 87 14.10 15.04 15.33
CA TRP A 87 13.62 14.93 13.95
C TRP A 87 14.45 13.97 13.09
N ALA A 88 15.76 13.87 13.34
CA ALA A 88 16.62 12.87 12.71
C ALA A 88 16.20 11.44 13.08
N GLU A 89 15.84 11.20 14.35
CA GLU A 89 15.34 9.90 14.80
C GLU A 89 13.96 9.58 14.18
N VAL A 90 13.06 10.55 14.13
CA VAL A 90 11.77 10.42 13.44
C VAL A 90 11.97 10.08 11.96
N LEU A 91 12.91 10.74 11.30
CA LEU A 91 13.26 10.46 9.90
C LEU A 91 13.82 9.05 9.72
N SER A 92 14.66 8.58 10.64
CA SER A 92 15.15 7.19 10.66
C SER A 92 14.00 6.19 10.76
N GLY A 93 13.03 6.44 11.65
CA GLY A 93 11.81 5.65 11.76
C GLY A 93 11.00 5.61 10.46
N TRP A 94 10.85 6.75 9.79
CA TRP A 94 10.15 6.82 8.51
C TRP A 94 10.85 6.06 7.39
N LYS A 95 12.18 6.10 7.33
CA LYS A 95 12.97 5.30 6.37
C LYS A 95 12.74 3.81 6.57
N GLU A 96 12.67 3.35 7.82
CA GLU A 96 12.40 1.95 8.13
C GLU A 96 10.98 1.53 7.73
N VAL A 97 9.97 2.36 8.00
CA VAL A 97 8.59 2.12 7.57
C VAL A 97 8.49 2.06 6.04
N ALA A 98 9.15 2.96 5.32
CA ALA A 98 9.20 2.95 3.85
C ALA A 98 9.87 1.68 3.31
N ARG A 99 10.96 1.24 3.95
CA ARG A 99 11.68 0.01 3.60
C ARG A 99 10.80 -1.23 3.79
N LEU A 100 10.14 -1.34 4.94
CA LEU A 100 9.23 -2.46 5.26
C LEU A 100 8.04 -2.50 4.31
N SER A 101 7.44 -1.35 4.01
CA SER A 101 6.32 -1.24 3.07
C SER A 101 6.74 -1.72 1.68
N THR A 102 7.91 -1.29 1.20
CA THR A 102 8.45 -1.73 -0.10
C THR A 102 8.70 -3.24 -0.14
N LEU A 103 9.21 -3.81 0.96
CA LEU A 103 9.44 -5.25 1.06
C LEU A 103 8.11 -6.03 1.06
N HIS A 104 7.09 -5.52 1.76
CA HIS A 104 5.77 -6.11 1.79
C HIS A 104 5.14 -6.18 0.40
N VAL A 105 5.14 -5.08 -0.36
CA VAL A 105 4.61 -5.05 -1.73
C VAL A 105 5.31 -6.05 -2.65
N ARG A 106 6.64 -6.13 -2.56
CA ARG A 106 7.42 -7.10 -3.34
C ARG A 106 7.09 -8.54 -2.95
N ALA A 107 6.84 -8.81 -1.67
CA ALA A 107 6.43 -10.13 -1.20
C ALA A 107 5.02 -10.49 -1.69
N ALA A 108 4.08 -9.54 -1.65
CA ALA A 108 2.72 -9.71 -2.18
C ALA A 108 2.76 -10.02 -3.68
N GLN A 109 3.51 -9.24 -4.46
CA GLN A 109 3.66 -9.45 -5.89
C GLN A 109 4.28 -10.83 -6.22
N ARG A 110 5.30 -11.27 -5.47
CA ARG A 110 5.89 -12.61 -5.64
C ARG A 110 4.87 -13.71 -5.36
N THR A 111 4.03 -13.53 -4.35
CA THR A 111 2.99 -14.50 -3.98
C THR A 111 1.89 -14.56 -5.04
N ALA A 112 1.51 -13.42 -5.63
CA ALA A 112 0.54 -13.36 -6.72
C ALA A 112 1.01 -14.11 -7.98
N ILE A 113 2.31 -14.05 -8.30
CA ILE A 113 2.88 -14.69 -9.50
C ILE A 113 3.19 -16.18 -9.26
N ALA A 114 3.16 -16.66 -8.02
CA ALA A 114 3.46 -18.05 -7.71
C ALA A 114 2.44 -19.00 -8.36
N LYS A 115 2.94 -20.03 -9.07
CA LYS A 115 2.15 -20.89 -9.97
C LYS A 115 1.11 -21.78 -9.26
N ASN A 116 1.13 -21.88 -7.93
CA ASN A 116 0.31 -22.79 -7.13
C ASN A 116 -0.61 -22.08 -6.10
N THR A 117 -0.87 -20.79 -6.28
CA THR A 117 -1.71 -20.03 -5.34
C THR A 117 -3.19 -20.40 -5.56
N SER A 118 -3.91 -20.80 -4.50
CA SER A 118 -5.34 -21.11 -4.58
C SER A 118 -6.16 -19.85 -4.82
N VAL A 119 -7.36 -19.99 -5.41
CA VAL A 119 -8.25 -18.83 -5.67
C VAL A 119 -8.57 -18.08 -4.38
N ASP A 120 -8.88 -18.78 -3.29
CA ASP A 120 -9.13 -18.16 -1.97
C ASP A 120 -7.93 -17.37 -1.44
N SER A 121 -6.71 -17.88 -1.64
CA SER A 121 -5.51 -17.17 -1.20
C SER A 121 -5.19 -15.96 -2.07
N LEU A 122 -5.53 -16.00 -3.36
CA LEU A 122 -5.49 -14.82 -4.24
C LEU A 122 -6.53 -13.77 -3.83
N GLU A 123 -7.76 -14.17 -3.48
CA GLU A 123 -8.79 -13.24 -3.00
C GLU A 123 -8.35 -12.54 -1.71
N LYS A 124 -7.82 -13.32 -0.75
CA LYS A 124 -7.27 -12.76 0.48
C LYS A 124 -6.13 -11.79 0.18
N LEU A 125 -5.19 -12.17 -0.68
CA LEU A 125 -4.07 -11.30 -1.06
C LEU A 125 -4.53 -10.01 -1.75
N ALA A 126 -5.57 -10.05 -2.58
CA ALA A 126 -6.16 -8.85 -3.19
C ALA A 126 -6.72 -7.90 -2.15
N ARG A 127 -7.45 -8.45 -1.16
CA ARG A 127 -8.01 -7.67 -0.05
C ARG A 127 -6.91 -7.03 0.79
N ASP A 128 -5.92 -7.82 1.19
CA ASP A 128 -4.79 -7.36 2.00
C ASP A 128 -4.02 -6.24 1.25
N THR A 129 -3.73 -6.43 -0.05
CA THR A 129 -3.04 -5.43 -0.89
C THR A 129 -3.85 -4.13 -1.04
N TRP A 130 -5.18 -4.23 -1.10
CA TRP A 130 -6.06 -3.06 -1.13
C TRP A 130 -6.05 -2.30 0.19
N GLU A 131 -6.15 -3.00 1.31
CA GLU A 131 -6.08 -2.41 2.66
C GLU A 131 -4.73 -1.71 2.87
N ASP A 132 -3.63 -2.29 2.40
CA ASP A 132 -2.31 -1.67 2.43
C ASP A 132 -2.25 -0.37 1.64
N THR A 133 -2.91 -0.32 0.48
CA THR A 133 -2.96 0.90 -0.36
C THR A 133 -3.66 2.04 0.39
N VAL A 134 -4.71 1.74 1.17
CA VAL A 134 -5.38 2.71 2.05
C VAL A 134 -4.47 3.13 3.21
N ALA A 135 -3.73 2.19 3.80
CA ALA A 135 -2.78 2.47 4.86
C ALA A 135 -1.66 3.41 4.40
N TRP A 136 -1.10 3.21 3.20
CA TRP A 136 -0.06 4.09 2.65
C TRP A 136 -0.57 5.50 2.37
N ALA A 137 -1.81 5.66 1.92
CA ALA A 137 -2.43 6.98 1.79
C ALA A 137 -2.51 7.71 3.14
N THR A 138 -2.84 6.97 4.22
CA THR A 138 -2.85 7.51 5.58
C THR A 138 -1.45 7.90 6.05
N LEU A 139 -0.44 7.04 5.83
CA LEU A 139 0.96 7.33 6.14
C LEU A 139 1.45 8.60 5.44
N ARG A 140 1.10 8.79 4.16
CA ARG A 140 1.40 10.01 3.40
C ARG A 140 0.81 11.25 4.08
N THR A 141 -0.45 11.21 4.53
CA THR A 141 -1.05 12.35 5.23
C THR A 141 -0.31 12.68 6.53
N LEU A 142 0.10 11.65 7.28
CA LEU A 142 0.86 11.81 8.52
C LEU A 142 2.25 12.40 8.25
N LEU A 143 2.90 11.98 7.17
CA LEU A 143 4.19 12.52 6.75
C LEU A 143 4.09 14.01 6.39
N GLY A 144 3.02 14.41 5.70
CA GLY A 144 2.71 15.83 5.44
C GLY A 144 2.46 16.64 6.71
N VAL A 145 1.86 16.06 7.75
CA VAL A 145 1.72 16.70 9.07
C VAL A 145 3.08 16.90 9.73
N HIS A 146 3.94 15.86 9.74
CA HIS A 146 5.29 15.98 10.31
C HIS A 146 6.14 17.02 9.59
N LYS A 147 6.06 17.12 8.26
CA LYS A 147 6.72 18.17 7.49
C LYS A 147 6.30 19.58 7.95
N LYS A 148 5.00 19.80 8.15
CA LYS A 148 4.47 21.07 8.68
C LYS A 148 4.99 21.35 10.09
N LEU A 149 5.08 20.34 10.94
CA LEU A 149 5.62 20.47 12.30
C LEU A 149 7.11 20.82 12.30
N ILE A 150 7.92 20.25 11.39
CA ILE A 150 9.34 20.60 11.24
C ILE A 150 9.48 22.07 10.84
N TYR A 151 8.73 22.53 9.84
CA TYR A 151 8.73 23.94 9.46
C TYR A 151 8.24 24.87 10.57
N GLY A 152 7.20 24.47 11.32
CA GLY A 152 6.74 25.23 12.48
C GLY A 152 7.81 25.34 13.56
N THR A 153 8.48 24.23 13.87
CA THR A 153 9.58 24.17 14.84
C THR A 153 10.74 25.07 14.40
N GLN A 154 11.12 25.01 13.12
CA GLN A 154 12.16 25.86 12.55
C GLN A 154 11.79 27.34 12.67
N HIS A 155 10.56 27.72 12.29
CA HIS A 155 10.08 29.09 12.34
C HIS A 155 10.04 29.65 13.77
N ASP A 156 9.59 28.84 14.72
CA ASP A 156 9.53 29.24 16.13
C ASP A 156 10.94 29.39 16.73
N LEU A 157 11.87 28.50 16.38
CA LEU A 157 13.28 28.62 16.76
C LEU A 157 13.96 29.84 16.12
N GLU A 158 13.66 30.16 14.86
CA GLU A 158 14.16 31.35 14.17
C GLU A 158 13.65 32.64 14.81
N LYS A 159 12.37 32.70 15.18
CA LYS A 159 11.79 33.84 15.93
C LYS A 159 12.47 34.03 17.28
N LEU A 160 12.70 32.95 18.01
CA LEU A 160 13.42 32.99 19.28
C LEU A 160 14.87 33.45 19.09
N ALA A 161 15.54 32.99 18.03
CA ALA A 161 16.90 33.40 17.70
C ALA A 161 17.00 34.89 17.32
N ALA A 162 16.04 35.38 16.53
CA ALA A 162 15.94 36.78 16.17
C ALA A 162 15.76 37.69 17.41
N SER A 163 15.02 37.23 18.42
CA SER A 163 14.82 37.98 19.67
C SER A 163 16.10 38.13 20.51
N ILE A 164 17.10 37.26 20.30
CA ILE A 164 18.38 37.23 21.02
C ILE A 164 19.55 37.69 20.09
N GLY A 165 19.25 38.06 18.84
CA GLY A 165 20.26 38.48 17.85
C GLY A 165 21.20 37.36 17.39
N LEU A 166 20.74 36.11 17.42
CA LEU A 166 21.48 34.93 16.94
C LEU A 166 20.92 34.49 15.58
N THR A 167 21.77 34.11 14.65
CA THR A 167 21.37 33.46 13.38
C THR A 167 21.62 31.96 13.50
N LEU A 168 20.55 31.16 13.46
CA LEU A 168 20.63 29.70 13.44
C LEU A 168 20.96 29.19 12.04
N ASP A 169 21.81 28.16 11.96
CA ASP A 169 22.01 27.43 10.71
C ASP A 169 20.78 26.56 10.42
N THR A 170 20.13 26.83 9.28
CA THR A 170 18.91 26.15 8.83
C THR A 170 19.20 25.03 7.83
N THR A 171 20.47 24.81 7.48
CA THR A 171 20.88 23.87 6.43
C THR A 171 20.50 22.44 6.78
N GLU A 172 20.70 22.02 8.03
CA GLU A 172 20.37 20.68 8.50
C GLU A 172 18.85 20.43 8.52
N TYR A 173 18.04 21.41 8.90
CA TYR A 173 16.57 21.32 8.83
C TYR A 173 16.08 21.17 7.39
N LYS A 174 16.64 21.95 6.46
CA LYS A 174 16.31 21.82 5.03
C LYS A 174 16.67 20.46 4.47
N LYS A 175 17.80 19.89 4.90
CA LYS A 175 18.20 18.53 4.53
C LYS A 175 17.21 17.49 5.04
N LEU A 176 16.82 17.56 6.31
CA LEU A 176 15.82 16.66 6.89
C LEU A 176 14.48 16.72 6.14
N VAL A 177 14.00 17.92 5.83
CA VAL A 177 12.74 18.07 5.07
C VAL A 177 12.87 17.52 3.66
N LYS A 178 14.01 17.73 2.98
CA LYS A 178 14.25 17.18 1.65
C LYS A 178 14.24 15.64 1.67
N GLU A 179 14.89 15.02 2.64
CA GLU A 179 14.86 13.56 2.80
C GLU A 179 13.44 13.04 3.10
N LEU A 180 12.64 13.81 3.84
CA LEU A 180 11.23 13.48 4.08
C LEU A 180 10.40 13.60 2.79
N ASP A 181 10.68 14.58 1.92
CA ASP A 181 10.02 14.74 0.62
C ASP A 181 10.33 13.58 -0.33
N GLU A 182 11.56 13.08 -0.31
CA GLU A 182 11.95 11.88 -1.07
C GLU A 182 11.15 10.65 -0.62
N ILE A 183 10.94 10.50 0.70
CA ILE A 183 10.09 9.44 1.26
C ILE A 183 8.61 9.64 0.86
N GLU A 184 8.10 10.88 0.90
CA GLU A 184 6.74 11.19 0.48
C GLU A 184 6.48 10.78 -0.98
N LEU A 185 7.44 11.08 -1.85
CA LEU A 185 7.38 10.73 -3.26
C LEU A 185 7.39 9.21 -3.45
N GLN A 186 8.20 8.48 -2.67
CA GLN A 186 8.22 7.02 -2.70
C GLN A 186 6.85 6.41 -2.32
N PHE A 187 6.17 6.95 -1.31
CA PHE A 187 4.81 6.50 -0.95
C PHE A 187 3.77 6.86 -2.02
N SER A 188 3.84 8.07 -2.58
CA SER A 188 2.90 8.54 -3.61
C SER A 188 3.01 7.73 -4.89
N ASP A 189 4.20 7.68 -5.48
CA ASP A 189 4.34 7.25 -6.86
C ASP A 189 4.71 5.77 -6.95
N ASP A 190 5.56 5.29 -6.04
CA ASP A 190 6.10 3.94 -6.16
C ASP A 190 5.15 2.93 -5.50
N LEU A 191 4.84 3.10 -4.21
CA LEU A 191 4.04 2.13 -3.47
C LEU A 191 2.60 2.07 -3.97
N THR A 192 1.93 3.21 -4.15
CA THR A 192 0.55 3.24 -4.64
C THR A 192 0.43 2.61 -6.04
N ARG A 193 1.36 2.92 -6.95
CA ARG A 193 1.36 2.34 -8.30
C ARG A 193 1.62 0.84 -8.28
N HIS A 194 2.57 0.38 -7.45
CA HIS A 194 2.84 -1.05 -7.33
C HIS A 194 1.70 -1.81 -6.66
N GLY A 195 1.01 -1.23 -5.68
CA GLY A 195 -0.18 -1.80 -5.06
C GLY A 195 -1.34 -1.94 -6.03
N GLN A 196 -1.63 -0.89 -6.82
CA GLN A 196 -2.65 -0.93 -7.87
C GLN A 196 -2.32 -1.97 -8.95
N SER A 197 -1.09 -1.96 -9.47
CA SER A 197 -0.62 -2.95 -10.46
C SER A 197 -0.72 -4.39 -9.95
N THR A 198 -0.34 -4.62 -8.68
CA THR A 198 -0.46 -5.95 -8.05
C THR A 198 -1.91 -6.38 -7.93
N SER A 199 -2.80 -5.46 -7.52
CA SER A 199 -4.24 -5.72 -7.44
C SER A 199 -4.81 -6.10 -8.82
N ASP A 200 -4.45 -5.35 -9.88
CA ASP A 200 -4.88 -5.63 -11.25
C ASP A 200 -4.41 -7.01 -11.73
N ILE A 201 -3.15 -7.37 -11.44
CA ILE A 201 -2.61 -8.71 -11.75
C ILE A 201 -3.43 -9.79 -11.03
N ILE A 202 -3.70 -9.60 -9.73
CA ILE A 202 -4.45 -10.58 -8.94
C ILE A 202 -5.88 -10.74 -9.48
N PHE A 203 -6.59 -9.64 -9.77
CA PHE A 203 -7.94 -9.69 -10.35
C PHE A 203 -7.94 -10.39 -11.71
N ASN A 204 -6.95 -10.13 -12.56
CA ASN A 204 -6.82 -10.82 -13.84
C ASN A 204 -6.56 -12.32 -13.66
N LEU A 205 -5.71 -12.72 -12.72
CA LEU A 205 -5.47 -14.13 -12.40
C LEU A 205 -6.72 -14.82 -11.87
N MET A 206 -7.46 -14.17 -10.98
CA MET A 206 -8.72 -14.67 -10.44
C MET A 206 -9.77 -14.86 -11.54
N ASN A 207 -9.90 -13.88 -12.45
CA ASN A 207 -10.81 -13.99 -13.60
C ASN A 207 -10.44 -15.17 -14.51
N VAL A 208 -9.14 -15.39 -14.76
CA VAL A 208 -8.66 -16.54 -15.54
C VAL A 208 -8.95 -17.85 -14.82
N ALA A 209 -8.73 -17.93 -13.50
CA ALA A 209 -9.02 -19.12 -12.72
C ALA A 209 -10.53 -19.44 -12.72
N ASN A 210 -11.37 -18.43 -12.53
CA ASN A 210 -12.83 -18.56 -12.57
C ASN A 210 -13.32 -18.96 -13.97
N ALA A 211 -12.74 -18.40 -15.04
CA ALA A 211 -13.05 -18.78 -16.41
C ALA A 211 -12.71 -20.25 -16.69
N LYS A 212 -11.53 -20.73 -16.23
CA LYS A 212 -11.15 -22.14 -16.34
C LYS A 212 -12.08 -23.06 -15.54
N ALA A 213 -12.45 -22.65 -14.32
CA ALA A 213 -13.40 -23.39 -13.51
C ALA A 213 -14.76 -23.50 -14.21
N ALA A 214 -15.29 -22.38 -14.72
CA ALA A 214 -16.53 -22.35 -15.50
C ALA A 214 -16.45 -23.20 -16.77
N GLU A 215 -15.33 -23.17 -17.49
CA GLU A 215 -15.11 -24.00 -18.67
C GLU A 215 -15.11 -25.49 -18.32
N SER A 216 -14.40 -25.88 -17.26
CA SER A 216 -14.38 -27.27 -16.79
C SER A 216 -15.76 -27.76 -16.34
N PHE A 217 -16.53 -26.90 -15.66
CA PHE A 217 -17.91 -27.17 -15.26
C PHE A 217 -18.81 -27.33 -16.49
N ASN A 218 -18.70 -26.43 -17.47
CA ASN A 218 -19.45 -26.50 -18.72
C ASN A 218 -19.13 -27.77 -19.53
N ASN A 219 -17.85 -28.15 -19.59
CA ASN A 219 -17.42 -29.41 -20.20
C ASN A 219 -18.01 -30.62 -19.45
N GLY A 220 -18.08 -30.55 -18.12
CA GLY A 220 -18.75 -31.55 -17.27
C GLY A 220 -20.24 -31.69 -17.60
N LEU A 221 -20.94 -30.56 -17.67
CA LEU A 221 -22.37 -30.50 -18.01
C LEU A 221 -22.66 -31.08 -19.39
N GLY A 222 -21.82 -30.80 -20.40
CA GLY A 222 -21.99 -31.34 -21.75
C GLY A 222 -22.02 -32.88 -21.78
N ARG A 223 -21.23 -33.53 -20.92
CA ARG A 223 -21.23 -35.01 -20.80
C ARG A 223 -22.51 -35.53 -20.16
N ILE A 224 -22.99 -34.89 -19.10
CA ILE A 224 -24.22 -35.28 -18.39
C ILE A 224 -25.45 -35.06 -19.29
N GLN A 225 -25.45 -33.94 -20.00
CA GLN A 225 -26.51 -33.58 -20.94
C GLN A 225 -26.61 -34.60 -22.09
N TRP A 226 -25.47 -35.07 -22.63
CA TRP A 226 -25.44 -36.14 -23.63
C TRP A 226 -26.12 -37.42 -23.14
N VAL A 227 -25.78 -37.88 -21.94
CA VAL A 227 -26.39 -39.08 -21.34
C VAL A 227 -27.91 -38.87 -21.18
N SER A 228 -28.33 -37.74 -20.61
CA SER A 228 -29.74 -37.46 -20.38
C SER A 228 -30.55 -37.43 -21.69
N PHE A 229 -30.02 -36.84 -22.76
CA PHE A 229 -30.70 -36.80 -24.06
C PHE A 229 -30.84 -38.16 -24.74
N VAL A 230 -29.93 -39.11 -24.45
CA VAL A 230 -30.05 -40.48 -24.95
C VAL A 230 -31.03 -41.27 -24.08
N PHE A 231 -30.86 -41.27 -22.76
CA PHE A 231 -31.62 -42.16 -21.88
C PHE A 231 -33.05 -41.68 -21.61
N PHE A 232 -33.30 -40.38 -21.58
CA PHE A 232 -34.65 -39.85 -21.32
C PHE A 232 -35.70 -40.32 -22.34
N PRO A 233 -35.48 -40.22 -23.67
CA PRO A 233 -36.44 -40.75 -24.65
C PRO A 233 -36.59 -42.27 -24.56
N LEU A 234 -35.51 -43.03 -24.28
CA LEU A 234 -35.62 -44.48 -24.09
C LEU A 234 -36.44 -44.84 -22.84
N ILE A 235 -36.26 -44.12 -21.73
CA ILE A 235 -37.03 -44.32 -20.51
C ILE A 235 -38.50 -43.98 -20.77
N LEU A 236 -38.78 -42.92 -21.54
CA LEU A 236 -40.15 -42.53 -21.89
C LEU A 236 -40.85 -43.60 -22.75
N VAL A 237 -40.16 -44.13 -23.76
CA VAL A 237 -40.70 -45.22 -24.58
C VAL A 237 -40.87 -46.49 -23.74
N SER A 238 -39.88 -46.88 -22.93
CA SER A 238 -39.99 -48.01 -22.01
C SER A 238 -41.17 -47.84 -21.02
N GLY A 239 -41.38 -46.63 -20.50
CA GLY A 239 -42.51 -46.31 -19.63
C GLY A 239 -43.87 -46.39 -20.34
N LEU A 240 -43.98 -45.97 -21.59
CA LEU A 240 -45.19 -46.10 -22.40
C LEU A 240 -45.56 -47.57 -22.65
N PHE A 241 -44.57 -48.44 -22.91
CA PHE A 241 -44.79 -49.87 -23.11
C PHE A 241 -44.92 -50.65 -21.79
N GLY A 242 -44.42 -50.11 -20.68
CA GLY A 242 -44.56 -50.70 -19.34
C GLY A 242 -45.87 -50.32 -18.64
N MET A 243 -46.54 -49.27 -19.10
CA MET A 243 -47.88 -48.89 -18.66
C MET A 243 -48.91 -49.71 -19.44
N ASN A 244 -49.87 -50.34 -18.76
CA ASN A 244 -50.97 -51.06 -19.42
C ASN A 244 -51.89 -50.05 -20.13
N ILE A 245 -51.53 -49.65 -21.34
CA ILE A 245 -52.33 -48.78 -22.20
C ILE A 245 -53.15 -49.69 -23.10
N ASP A 246 -54.47 -49.46 -23.19
CA ASP A 246 -55.41 -50.28 -23.96
C ASP A 246 -55.05 -50.40 -25.47
N LEU A 247 -54.20 -49.52 -26.00
CA LEU A 247 -53.65 -49.61 -27.36
C LEU A 247 -52.71 -50.81 -27.58
N LEU A 248 -52.20 -51.46 -26.52
CA LEU A 248 -51.30 -52.61 -26.59
C LEU A 248 -51.97 -53.93 -26.18
N ALA A 249 -53.29 -53.95 -26.01
CA ALA A 249 -54.04 -55.11 -25.50
C ALA A 249 -53.87 -56.40 -26.34
N ASP A 250 -53.55 -56.27 -27.63
CA ASP A 250 -53.38 -57.39 -28.57
C ASP A 250 -51.96 -58.02 -28.59
N ASN A 251 -51.10 -57.71 -27.62
CA ASN A 251 -49.70 -58.17 -27.57
C ASN A 251 -48.94 -57.89 -28.89
N PRO A 252 -48.67 -56.61 -29.20
CA PRO A 252 -47.90 -56.28 -30.40
C PRO A 252 -46.51 -56.95 -30.34
N SER A 253 -46.10 -57.51 -31.48
CA SER A 253 -44.74 -58.03 -31.67
C SER A 253 -43.69 -56.99 -31.26
N PHE A 254 -42.57 -57.44 -30.68
CA PHE A 254 -41.43 -56.59 -30.26
C PHE A 254 -40.94 -55.62 -31.34
N VAL A 255 -41.26 -55.90 -32.62
CA VAL A 255 -41.02 -55.02 -33.77
C VAL A 255 -41.65 -53.63 -33.59
N TRP A 256 -42.83 -53.53 -32.96
CA TRP A 256 -43.50 -52.25 -32.71
C TRP A 256 -42.78 -51.35 -31.71
N TYR A 257 -42.05 -51.94 -30.74
CA TYR A 257 -41.19 -51.19 -29.84
C TYR A 257 -40.07 -50.48 -30.61
N PHE A 258 -39.37 -51.19 -31.51
CA PHE A 258 -38.32 -50.59 -32.34
C PHE A 258 -38.87 -49.59 -33.36
N ALA A 259 -40.07 -49.85 -33.90
CA ALA A 259 -40.73 -48.95 -34.84
C ALA A 259 -41.04 -47.56 -34.24
N ILE A 260 -41.27 -47.46 -32.93
CA ILE A 260 -41.52 -46.21 -32.23
C ILE A 260 -40.23 -45.64 -31.60
N ALA A 261 -39.39 -46.50 -31.00
CA ALA A 261 -38.17 -46.07 -30.34
C ALA A 261 -37.16 -45.40 -31.29
N ILE A 262 -36.96 -45.95 -32.50
CA ILE A 262 -36.01 -45.44 -33.48
C ILE A 262 -36.34 -44.02 -33.96
N PRO A 263 -37.57 -43.72 -34.45
CA PRO A 263 -37.91 -42.37 -34.88
C PRO A 263 -37.89 -41.37 -33.71
N PHE A 264 -38.28 -41.79 -32.50
CA PHE A 264 -38.25 -40.92 -31.33
C PHE A 264 -36.81 -40.59 -30.90
N MET A 265 -35.90 -41.56 -30.97
CA MET A 265 -34.46 -41.34 -30.78
C MET A 265 -33.86 -40.44 -31.87
N ALA A 266 -34.24 -40.65 -33.13
CA ALA A 266 -33.79 -39.80 -34.24
C ALA A 266 -34.25 -38.35 -34.07
N LEU A 267 -35.49 -38.14 -33.59
CA LEU A 267 -36.05 -36.81 -33.31
C LEU A 267 -35.24 -36.03 -32.28
N VAL A 268 -34.63 -36.70 -31.29
CA VAL A 268 -33.82 -36.04 -30.25
C VAL A 268 -32.35 -35.91 -30.68
N LEU A 269 -31.78 -36.96 -31.29
CA LEU A 269 -30.37 -36.99 -31.66
C LEU A 269 -30.05 -36.07 -32.84
N VAL A 270 -30.91 -35.97 -33.85
CA VAL A 270 -30.61 -35.16 -35.05
C VAL A 270 -30.49 -33.67 -34.73
N PRO A 271 -31.45 -33.03 -34.02
CA PRO A 271 -31.30 -31.63 -33.60
C PRO A 271 -30.08 -31.41 -32.71
N MET A 272 -29.76 -32.38 -31.84
CA MET A 272 -28.58 -32.32 -30.99
C MET A 272 -27.28 -32.33 -31.80
N LEU A 273 -27.15 -33.22 -32.78
CA LEU A 273 -25.98 -33.29 -33.66
C LEU A 273 -25.85 -32.02 -34.51
N VAL A 274 -26.96 -31.48 -35.01
CA VAL A 274 -26.99 -30.21 -35.74
C VAL A 274 -26.50 -29.07 -34.85
N ALA A 275 -27.00 -28.98 -33.61
CA ALA A 275 -26.56 -27.97 -32.64
C ALA A 275 -25.06 -28.10 -32.33
N GLN A 276 -24.55 -29.31 -32.13
CA GLN A 276 -23.12 -29.56 -31.92
C GLN A 276 -22.26 -29.24 -33.15
N HIS A 277 -22.78 -29.46 -34.36
CA HIS A 277 -22.06 -29.14 -35.58
C HIS A 277 -22.03 -27.63 -35.84
N TYR A 278 -23.15 -26.96 -35.58
CA TYR A 278 -23.29 -25.51 -35.70
C TYR A 278 -22.34 -24.76 -34.76
N THR A 279 -22.22 -25.19 -33.50
CA THR A 279 -21.31 -24.56 -32.54
C THR A 279 -19.83 -24.71 -32.95
N LYS A 280 -19.44 -25.86 -33.50
CA LYS A 280 -18.08 -26.08 -34.04
C LYS A 280 -17.77 -25.19 -35.23
N ILE A 281 -18.73 -25.01 -36.14
CA ILE A 281 -18.59 -24.12 -37.30
C ILE A 281 -18.42 -22.67 -36.82
N GLN A 282 -19.24 -22.22 -35.88
CA GLN A 282 -19.15 -20.87 -35.31
C GLN A 282 -17.80 -20.62 -34.64
N ALA A 283 -17.27 -21.59 -33.88
CA ALA A 283 -15.94 -21.51 -33.27
C ALA A 283 -14.83 -21.37 -34.33
N LYS A 284 -14.92 -22.13 -35.43
CA LYS A 284 -13.96 -22.05 -36.54
C LYS A 284 -14.04 -20.70 -37.25
N ILE A 285 -15.24 -20.20 -37.54
CA ILE A 285 -15.44 -18.88 -38.17
C ILE A 285 -14.91 -17.75 -37.28
N ALA A 286 -15.17 -17.82 -35.97
CA ALA A 286 -14.66 -16.85 -35.01
C ALA A 286 -13.12 -16.82 -34.96
N PHE A 287 -12.48 -17.99 -35.00
CA PHE A 287 -11.02 -18.12 -35.09
C PHE A 287 -10.46 -17.43 -36.34
N TRP A 288 -11.00 -17.72 -37.52
CA TRP A 288 -10.57 -17.10 -38.78
C TRP A 288 -10.79 -15.59 -38.80
N ARG A 289 -11.90 -15.10 -38.23
CA ARG A 289 -12.19 -13.67 -38.13
C ARG A 289 -11.20 -12.94 -37.22
N HIS A 290 -10.71 -13.59 -36.17
CA HIS A 290 -9.69 -13.02 -35.28
C HIS A 290 -8.31 -12.99 -35.95
N GLN A 291 -7.94 -14.04 -36.68
CA GLN A 291 -6.66 -14.12 -37.40
C GLN A 291 -6.57 -13.10 -38.55
N GLY A 292 -7.65 -12.91 -39.32
CA GLY A 292 -7.70 -11.90 -40.39
C GLY A 292 -7.57 -10.46 -39.87
N ARG A 293 -8.03 -10.18 -38.64
CA ARG A 293 -7.94 -8.84 -38.02
C ARG A 293 -6.54 -8.50 -37.52
N VAL A 294 -5.74 -9.50 -37.15
CA VAL A 294 -4.33 -9.33 -36.75
C VAL A 294 -3.43 -9.08 -37.96
N ILE A 295 -3.68 -9.77 -39.07
CA ILE A 295 -2.92 -9.60 -40.32
C ILE A 295 -3.19 -8.22 -40.96
N GLY A 296 -4.43 -7.72 -40.89
CA GLY A 296 -4.78 -6.39 -41.43
C GLY A 296 -4.21 -5.19 -40.68
N ARG A 297 -3.82 -5.33 -39.39
CA ARG A 297 -3.15 -4.27 -38.63
C ARG A 297 -1.62 -4.28 -38.77
N GLY A 298 -1.02 -5.40 -39.16
CA GLY A 298 0.42 -5.52 -39.36
C GLY A 298 0.93 -4.95 -40.69
N GLN A 299 0.04 -4.58 -41.62
CA GLN A 299 0.38 -3.94 -42.91
C GLN A 299 0.11 -2.43 -42.95
N ALA A 300 -0.28 -1.82 -41.82
CA ALA A 300 -0.58 -0.38 -41.71
C ALA A 300 0.45 0.39 -40.85
N VAL A 301 1.67 -0.14 -40.72
CA VAL A 301 2.84 0.56 -40.15
C VAL A 301 3.92 0.62 -41.22
#